data_AF-A0AAU7ZXX2-F1
#
_entry.id   AF-A0AAU7ZXX2-F1
#
_cell.length_a   1.000
_cell.length_b   1.000
_cell.length_c   1.000
_cell.angle_alpha   90.00
_cell.angle_beta   90.00
_cell.angle_gamma   90.00
#
_symmetry.space_group_name_H-M   'P 1'
#
loop_
_entity.id
_entity.type
_entity.pdbx_description
1 polymer ?
#
loop_
_entity_poly.entity_id
_entity_poly.type
_entity_poly.pdbx_seq_one_letter_code
_entity_poly.pdbx_strand_id
1 'polypeptide(L)'
;MNSISFLAADLTSEAFNRLLIWPTEKQNQIGLTLKETIDLEAEIELMIQDFEMDINRRFIAESAAKLRRISRRFREHLGLLSPQAPLCNAPWVSAVVEIDGEVRPCFFHNSIGNMTHSTLEDVVNGDRAREFRASFDVETNAICKRCVCSLNYRLARNTPDAQVI
;
A
#
# COMPACT_ATOMS: atom_id res chain seq x y z
N MET A 1 -6.86 -15.53 -15.48
CA MET A 1 -6.34 -14.35 -14.75
C MET A 1 -7.49 -13.36 -14.69
N ASN A 2 -8.00 -13.05 -13.52
CA ASN A 2 -9.33 -12.40 -13.36
C ASN A 2 -9.25 -10.92 -12.97
N SER A 3 -8.05 -10.43 -12.65
CA SER A 3 -7.79 -9.03 -12.32
C SER A 3 -6.30 -8.70 -12.45
N ILE A 4 -5.98 -7.42 -12.57
CA ILE A 4 -4.64 -6.83 -12.49
C ILE A 4 -4.62 -5.76 -11.39
N SER A 5 -3.46 -5.57 -10.76
CA SER A 5 -3.25 -4.60 -9.68
C SER A 5 -1.98 -3.80 -9.92
N PHE A 6 -2.03 -2.50 -9.60
CA PHE A 6 -0.92 -1.56 -9.76
C PHE A 6 -0.47 -0.96 -8.43
N LEU A 7 0.84 -0.78 -8.31
CA LEU A 7 1.49 -0.17 -7.15
C LEU A 7 2.66 0.71 -7.62
N ALA A 8 2.89 1.84 -6.94
CA ALA A 8 4.13 2.59 -7.13
C ALA A 8 5.33 1.78 -6.66
N ALA A 9 6.49 2.00 -7.28
CA ALA A 9 7.74 1.47 -6.77
C ALA A 9 8.05 2.09 -5.40
N ASP A 10 8.29 1.26 -4.39
CA ASP A 10 8.88 1.75 -3.15
C ASP A 10 10.37 1.94 -3.35
N LEU A 11 10.86 3.16 -3.13
CA LEU A 11 12.26 3.52 -3.33
C LEU A 11 13.03 3.63 -2.01
N THR A 12 12.31 3.74 -0.88
CA THR A 12 12.89 4.31 0.35
C THR A 12 12.84 3.42 1.57
N SER A 13 12.22 2.24 1.49
CA SER A 13 12.11 1.32 2.62
C SER A 13 12.70 -0.06 2.35
N GLU A 14 12.84 -0.84 3.42
CA GLU A 14 13.24 -2.25 3.42
C GLU A 14 12.08 -3.21 3.08
N ALA A 15 10.88 -2.68 2.83
CA ALA A 15 9.73 -3.48 2.43
C ALA A 15 10.01 -4.28 1.15
N PHE A 16 9.21 -5.34 0.95
CA PHE A 16 9.34 -6.30 -0.15
C PHE A 16 10.67 -7.07 -0.11
N ASN A 17 11.04 -7.51 1.10
CA ASN A 17 12.19 -8.37 1.39
C ASN A 17 13.53 -7.78 0.92
N ARG A 18 13.69 -6.47 1.12
CA ARG A 18 14.97 -5.80 0.93
C ARG A 18 15.76 -5.83 2.23
N LEU A 19 16.96 -6.40 2.18
CA LEU A 19 17.87 -6.45 3.33
C LEU A 19 18.29 -5.06 3.82
N LEU A 20 18.39 -4.09 2.89
CA LEU A 20 18.80 -2.72 3.15
C LEU A 20 18.02 -1.76 2.24
N ILE A 21 17.85 -0.53 2.71
CA ILE A 21 17.39 0.59 1.88
C ILE A 21 18.32 0.71 0.66
N TRP A 22 17.74 0.95 -0.52
CA TRP A 22 18.53 1.16 -1.72
C TRP A 22 19.43 2.39 -1.60
N PRO A 23 20.67 2.34 -2.08
CA PRO A 23 21.51 3.53 -2.18
C PRO A 23 20.91 4.50 -3.20
N THR A 24 21.22 5.79 -3.05
CA THR A 24 20.64 6.88 -3.86
C THR A 24 20.80 6.64 -5.36
N GLU A 25 21.91 6.06 -5.79
CA GLU A 25 22.18 5.73 -7.20
C GLU A 25 21.13 4.76 -7.74
N LYS A 26 20.76 3.74 -6.96
CA LYS A 26 19.72 2.77 -7.35
C LYS A 26 18.32 3.36 -7.25
N GLN A 27 18.07 4.22 -6.25
CA GLN A 27 16.82 4.97 -6.18
C GLN A 27 16.63 5.83 -7.43
N ASN A 28 17.67 6.50 -7.91
CA ASN A 28 17.63 7.35 -9.11
C ASN A 28 17.49 6.55 -10.42
N GLN A 29 17.86 5.27 -10.46
CA GLN A 29 17.65 4.40 -11.63
C GLN A 29 16.19 3.95 -11.78
N ILE A 30 15.45 3.84 -10.67
CA ILE A 30 14.06 3.36 -10.66
C ILE A 30 13.07 4.50 -10.47
N GLY A 31 13.48 5.54 -9.74
CA GLY A 31 12.72 6.76 -9.57
C GLY A 31 12.58 7.51 -10.88
N LEU A 32 11.49 8.26 -11.01
CA LEU A 32 11.19 9.04 -12.19
C LEU A 32 11.73 10.46 -12.05
N THR A 33 12.23 11.00 -13.15
CA THR A 33 12.49 12.43 -13.29
C THR A 33 11.18 13.23 -13.28
N LEU A 34 11.28 14.56 -13.15
CA LEU A 34 10.10 15.43 -13.25
C LEU A 34 9.36 15.25 -14.57
N LYS A 35 10.08 15.14 -15.68
CA LYS A 35 9.48 14.95 -17.00
C LYS A 35 8.75 13.61 -17.08
N GLU A 36 9.41 12.52 -16.69
CA GLU A 36 8.79 11.18 -16.69
C GLU A 36 7.59 11.09 -15.73
N THR A 37 7.61 11.85 -14.64
CA THR A 37 6.46 11.93 -13.72
C THR A 37 5.27 12.62 -14.38
N ILE A 38 5.50 13.69 -15.16
CA ILE A 38 4.45 14.36 -15.95
C ILE A 38 3.93 13.43 -17.05
N ASP A 39 4.82 12.72 -17.75
CA ASP A 39 4.44 11.76 -18.78
C ASP A 39 3.60 10.62 -18.17
N LEU A 40 4.00 10.08 -17.00
CA LEU A 40 3.24 9.07 -16.28
C LEU A 40 1.86 9.58 -15.81
N GLU A 41 1.76 10.84 -15.38
CA GLU A 41 0.46 11.45 -15.01
C GLU A 41 -0.50 11.44 -16.20
N ALA A 42 -0.02 11.82 -17.39
CA ALA A 42 -0.82 11.81 -18.60
C ALA A 42 -1.27 10.38 -18.98
N GLU A 43 -0.35 9.40 -18.92
CA GLU A 43 -0.67 7.99 -19.20
C GLU A 43 -1.67 7.40 -18.20
N ILE A 44 -1.58 7.76 -16.91
CA ILE A 44 -2.56 7.34 -15.91
C ILE A 44 -3.95 7.91 -16.23
N GLU A 45 -4.04 9.19 -16.62
CA GLU A 45 -5.33 9.78 -16.98
C GLU A 45 -5.91 9.16 -18.26
N LEU A 46 -5.08 8.88 -19.27
CA LEU A 46 -5.51 8.16 -20.48
C LEU A 46 -6.00 6.75 -20.12
N MET A 47 -5.26 6.00 -19.31
CA MET A 47 -5.68 4.66 -18.87
C MET A 47 -7.00 4.69 -18.09
N ILE A 48 -7.20 5.68 -17.22
CA ILE A 48 -8.47 5.83 -16.49
C ILE A 48 -9.64 6.07 -17.46
N GLN A 49 -9.42 6.85 -18.53
CA GLN A 49 -10.44 7.15 -19.54
C GLN A 49 -10.72 5.94 -20.43
N ASP A 50 -9.68 5.33 -20.99
CA ASP A 50 -9.80 4.22 -21.95
C ASP A 50 -10.32 2.93 -21.30
N PHE A 51 -10.02 2.72 -20.02
CA PHE A 51 -10.35 1.49 -19.28
C PHE A 51 -11.32 1.73 -18.12
N GLU A 52 -12.15 2.77 -18.19
CA GLU A 52 -13.15 3.09 -17.16
C GLU A 52 -14.04 1.88 -16.80
N MET A 53 -14.50 1.14 -17.82
CA MET A 53 -15.31 -0.05 -17.60
C MET A 53 -14.57 -1.16 -16.85
N ASP A 54 -13.28 -1.35 -17.11
CA ASP A 54 -12.48 -2.39 -16.44
C ASP A 54 -12.15 -2.02 -15.00
N ILE A 55 -12.00 -0.72 -14.70
CA ILE A 55 -11.95 -0.19 -13.33
C ILE A 55 -13.29 -0.45 -12.62
N ASN A 56 -14.41 -0.11 -13.25
CA ASN A 56 -15.74 -0.28 -12.68
C ASN A 56 -16.07 -1.76 -12.43
N ARG A 57 -15.64 -2.65 -13.33
CA ARG A 57 -15.81 -4.10 -13.22
C ARG A 57 -14.78 -4.78 -12.32
N ARG A 58 -13.81 -4.02 -11.78
CA ARG A 58 -12.72 -4.53 -10.92
C ARG A 58 -11.78 -5.53 -11.62
N PHE A 59 -11.72 -5.51 -12.96
CA PHE A 59 -10.61 -6.15 -13.63
C PHE A 59 -9.31 -5.40 -13.32
N ILE A 60 -9.32 -4.06 -13.39
CA ILE A 60 -8.32 -3.22 -12.73
C ILE A 60 -8.75 -3.04 -11.28
N ALA A 61 -7.96 -3.52 -10.33
CA ALA A 61 -8.35 -3.56 -8.92
C ALA A 61 -8.45 -2.15 -8.30
N GLU A 62 -7.61 -1.23 -8.76
CA GLU A 62 -7.50 0.14 -8.28
C GLU A 62 -8.66 1.03 -8.77
N SER A 63 -9.11 1.96 -7.93
CA SER A 63 -9.92 3.10 -8.40
C SER A 63 -9.04 4.14 -9.10
N ALA A 64 -9.65 5.01 -9.90
CA ALA A 64 -8.97 6.17 -10.50
C ALA A 64 -8.15 6.98 -9.46
N ALA A 65 -8.71 7.21 -8.27
CA ALA A 65 -8.01 7.90 -7.19
C ALA A 65 -6.77 7.15 -6.70
N LYS A 66 -6.83 5.80 -6.62
CA LYS A 66 -5.69 4.97 -6.22
C LYS A 66 -4.62 4.91 -7.31
N LEU A 67 -5.01 4.89 -8.59
CA LEU A 67 -4.09 4.98 -9.72
C LEU A 67 -3.33 6.31 -9.72
N ARG A 68 -4.01 7.45 -9.55
CA ARG A 68 -3.38 8.79 -9.44
C ARG A 68 -2.38 8.90 -8.28
N ARG A 69 -2.51 8.07 -7.24
CA ARG A 69 -1.49 8.06 -6.17
C ARG A 69 -0.14 7.56 -6.67
N ILE A 70 -0.07 6.77 -7.75
CA ILE A 70 1.19 6.22 -8.26
C ILE A 70 2.12 7.36 -8.69
N SER A 71 1.67 8.28 -9.55
CA SER A 71 2.45 9.45 -9.95
C SER A 71 2.72 10.40 -8.78
N ARG A 72 1.73 10.59 -7.90
CA ARG A 72 1.91 11.38 -6.66
C ARG A 72 3.10 10.88 -5.84
N ARG A 73 3.32 9.56 -5.72
CA ARG A 73 4.47 8.99 -4.99
C ARG A 73 5.80 9.46 -5.56
N PHE A 74 5.92 9.56 -6.89
CA PHE A 74 7.14 10.05 -7.54
C PHE A 74 7.32 11.55 -7.33
N ARG A 75 6.25 12.36 -7.37
CA ARG A 75 6.33 13.79 -7.01
C ARG A 75 6.80 14.02 -5.57
N GLU A 76 6.35 13.19 -4.64
CA GLU A 76 6.81 13.24 -3.24
C GLU A 76 8.28 12.86 -3.11
N HIS A 77 8.73 11.85 -3.86
CA HIS A 77 10.14 11.45 -3.90
C HIS A 77 11.03 12.58 -4.45
N LEU A 78 10.55 13.31 -5.46
CA LEU A 78 11.21 14.51 -6.01
C LEU A 78 11.12 15.74 -5.10
N GLY A 79 10.45 15.65 -3.95
CA GLY A 79 10.28 16.77 -3.02
C GLY A 79 9.28 17.85 -3.48
N LEU A 80 8.50 17.57 -4.53
CA LEU A 80 7.52 18.53 -5.09
C LEU A 80 6.21 18.57 -4.31
N LEU A 81 5.92 17.51 -3.54
CA LEU A 81 4.74 17.42 -2.69
C LEU A 81 5.12 16.84 -1.34
N SER A 82 4.41 17.25 -0.29
CA SER A 82 4.54 16.62 1.03
C SER A 82 4.00 15.19 1.01
N PRO A 83 4.68 14.23 1.69
CA PRO A 83 4.21 12.85 1.79
C PRO A 83 2.87 12.73 2.52
N GLN A 84 1.96 11.93 1.95
CA GLN A 84 0.62 11.72 2.50
C GLN A 84 0.29 10.23 2.65
N ALA A 85 -0.17 9.87 3.84
CA ALA A 85 -0.59 8.51 4.13
C ALA A 85 -1.84 8.13 3.30
N PRO A 86 -1.93 6.89 2.80
CA PRO A 86 -3.15 6.42 2.18
C PRO A 86 -4.24 6.15 3.23
N LEU A 87 -5.48 6.08 2.78
CA LEU A 87 -6.52 5.35 3.50
C LEU A 87 -6.13 3.87 3.49
N CYS A 88 -5.75 3.34 4.65
CA CYS A 88 -5.24 1.97 4.80
C CYS A 88 -5.80 1.34 6.06
N ASN A 89 -6.11 0.05 6.00
CA ASN A 89 -6.47 -0.75 7.16
C ASN A 89 -5.71 -2.08 7.24
N ALA A 90 -4.58 -2.20 6.51
CA ALA A 90 -3.78 -3.42 6.43
C ALA A 90 -3.48 -4.05 7.80
N PRO A 91 -3.06 -3.31 8.85
CA PRO A 91 -2.79 -3.90 10.16
C PRO A 91 -3.96 -4.63 10.83
N TRP A 92 -5.20 -4.32 10.44
CA TRP A 92 -6.40 -4.90 11.02
C TRP A 92 -7.02 -6.02 10.18
N VAL A 93 -6.73 -6.06 8.87
CA VAL A 93 -7.42 -6.94 7.92
C VAL A 93 -6.50 -7.90 7.18
N SER A 94 -5.19 -7.79 7.39
CA SER A 94 -4.19 -8.61 6.74
C SER A 94 -2.97 -8.82 7.63
N ALA A 95 -2.19 -9.85 7.33
CA ALA A 95 -0.87 -10.07 7.89
C ALA A 95 0.08 -10.52 6.77
N VAL A 96 1.35 -10.15 6.89
CA VAL A 96 2.43 -10.68 6.05
C VAL A 96 3.12 -11.79 6.84
N VAL A 97 3.23 -12.97 6.25
CA VAL A 97 4.01 -14.08 6.82
C VAL A 97 5.26 -14.24 5.96
N GLU A 98 6.41 -13.99 6.57
CA GLU A 98 7.71 -14.12 5.92
C GLU A 98 8.19 -15.58 5.92
N ILE A 99 9.21 -15.87 5.11
CA ILE A 99 9.73 -17.23 4.92
C ILE A 99 10.35 -17.85 6.19
N ASP A 100 10.76 -17.02 7.15
CA ASP A 100 11.31 -17.41 8.45
C ASP A 100 10.24 -17.49 9.54
N GLY A 101 8.96 -17.35 9.16
CA GLY A 101 7.82 -17.39 10.06
C GLY A 101 7.55 -16.07 10.77
N GLU A 102 8.31 -14.99 10.53
CA GLU A 102 7.92 -13.68 11.05
C GLU A 102 6.55 -13.26 10.53
N VAL A 103 5.73 -12.70 11.41
CA VAL A 103 4.41 -12.15 11.06
C VAL A 103 4.44 -10.66 11.25
N ARG A 104 4.07 -9.91 10.22
CA ARG A 104 4.06 -8.44 10.21
C ARG A 104 2.64 -7.92 9.97
N PRO A 105 2.26 -6.76 10.56
CA PRO A 105 0.93 -6.19 10.37
C PRO A 105 0.78 -5.56 8.96
N CYS A 106 1.89 -5.24 8.30
CA CYS A 106 1.99 -4.99 6.86
C CYS A 106 3.48 -5.09 6.46
N PHE A 107 3.78 -5.00 5.16
CA PHE A 107 5.15 -5.06 4.64
C PHE A 107 6.12 -4.02 5.23
N PHE A 108 5.62 -2.90 5.75
CA PHE A 108 6.44 -1.75 6.13
C PHE A 108 6.71 -1.63 7.63
N HIS A 109 5.92 -2.31 8.47
CA HIS A 109 6.07 -2.27 9.92
C HIS A 109 6.79 -3.51 10.43
N ASN A 110 7.41 -3.38 11.60
CA ASN A 110 8.14 -4.46 12.25
C ASN A 110 7.25 -5.66 12.55
N SER A 111 7.90 -6.82 12.74
CA SER A 111 7.25 -8.04 13.17
C SER A 111 6.46 -7.86 14.48
N ILE A 112 5.27 -8.45 14.49
CA ILE A 112 4.35 -8.58 15.65
C ILE A 112 4.45 -9.96 16.30
N GLY A 113 5.22 -10.88 15.73
CA GLY A 113 5.50 -12.20 16.31
C GLY A 113 6.07 -13.17 15.28
N ASN A 114 6.23 -14.44 15.66
CA ASN A 114 6.78 -15.46 14.77
C ASN A 114 6.04 -16.80 14.96
N MET A 115 5.79 -17.51 13.86
CA MET A 115 5.01 -18.75 13.83
C MET A 115 5.83 -20.02 14.12
N THR A 116 7.14 -19.92 14.40
CA THR A 116 8.01 -21.08 14.70
C THR A 116 7.51 -21.89 15.90
N HIS A 117 6.92 -21.20 16.89
CA HIS A 117 6.41 -21.81 18.12
C HIS A 117 4.99 -21.33 18.49
N SER A 118 4.24 -20.79 17.52
CA SER A 118 2.92 -20.21 17.75
C SER A 118 2.06 -20.36 16.50
N THR A 119 0.74 -20.42 16.63
CA THR A 119 -0.13 -20.40 15.44
C THR A 119 -0.22 -18.98 14.88
N LEU A 120 -0.63 -18.85 13.61
CA LEU A 120 -0.91 -17.52 13.04
C LEU A 120 -1.97 -16.78 13.87
N GLU A 121 -3.00 -17.49 14.32
CA GLU A 121 -4.08 -16.94 15.14
C GLU A 121 -3.56 -16.37 16.46
N ASP A 122 -2.68 -17.10 17.14
CA ASP A 122 -2.04 -16.63 18.37
C ASP A 122 -1.24 -15.35 18.14
N VAL A 123 -0.50 -15.27 17.03
CA VAL A 123 0.35 -14.11 16.73
C VAL A 123 -0.48 -12.88 16.36
N VAL A 124 -1.48 -13.01 15.47
CA VAL A 124 -2.29 -11.85 15.05
C VAL A 124 -3.21 -11.33 16.15
N ASN A 125 -3.58 -12.20 17.10
CA ASN A 125 -4.41 -11.84 18.25
C ASN A 125 -3.62 -11.61 19.54
N GLY A 126 -2.29 -11.81 19.55
CA GLY A 126 -1.44 -11.64 20.73
C GLY A 126 -1.30 -10.18 21.20
N ASP A 127 -0.73 -10.01 22.39
CA ASP A 127 -0.61 -8.69 23.04
C ASP A 127 0.07 -7.64 22.16
N ARG A 128 1.23 -7.99 21.58
CA ARG A 128 1.98 -7.08 20.69
C ARG A 128 1.16 -6.60 19.49
N ALA A 129 0.36 -7.49 18.89
CA ALA A 129 -0.47 -7.14 17.74
C ALA A 129 -1.66 -6.26 18.15
N ARG A 130 -2.27 -6.54 19.31
CA ARG A 130 -3.35 -5.72 19.88
C ARG A 130 -2.87 -4.33 20.28
N GLU A 131 -1.74 -4.24 20.98
CA GLU A 131 -1.11 -2.98 21.39
C GLU A 131 -0.70 -2.13 20.18
N PHE A 132 -0.12 -2.76 19.15
CA PHE A 132 0.16 -2.10 17.88
C PHE A 132 -1.13 -1.47 17.34
N ARG A 133 -2.17 -2.27 17.08
CA ARG A 133 -3.43 -1.77 16.52
C ARG A 133 -4.14 -0.72 17.39
N ALA A 134 -4.05 -0.83 18.71
CA ALA A 134 -4.72 0.09 19.63
C ALA A 134 -4.11 1.49 19.64
N SER A 135 -2.80 1.60 19.39
CA SER A 135 -2.07 2.86 19.40
C SER A 135 -1.74 3.39 18.00
N PHE A 136 -2.02 2.62 16.95
CA PHE A 136 -1.56 2.91 15.60
C PHE A 136 -2.52 3.82 14.83
N ASP A 137 -2.03 5.00 14.46
CA ASP A 137 -2.70 5.94 13.58
C ASP A 137 -1.98 6.02 12.22
N VAL A 138 -2.65 5.54 11.18
CA VAL A 138 -2.15 5.53 9.79
C VAL A 138 -1.88 6.94 9.29
N GLU A 139 -2.73 7.91 9.60
CA GLU A 139 -2.67 9.25 9.01
C GLU A 139 -1.42 10.01 9.45
N THR A 140 -1.08 9.89 10.74
CA THR A 140 0.05 10.60 11.33
C THR A 140 1.36 9.82 11.26
N ASN A 141 1.33 8.50 11.08
CA ASN A 141 2.52 7.65 11.08
C ASN A 141 3.51 7.97 9.93
N ALA A 142 4.79 8.17 10.28
CA ALA A 142 5.83 8.56 9.32
C ALA A 142 6.11 7.51 8.23
N ILE A 143 5.99 6.22 8.56
CA ILE A 143 6.14 5.11 7.59
C ILE A 143 4.94 5.13 6.63
N CYS A 144 3.71 5.25 7.15
CA CYS A 144 2.50 5.30 6.34
C CYS A 144 2.47 6.50 5.38
N LYS A 145 2.97 7.67 5.81
CA LYS A 145 3.07 8.86 4.94
C LYS A 145 3.93 8.64 3.70
N ARG A 146 4.87 7.69 3.74
CA ARG A 146 5.75 7.33 2.62
C ARG A 146 5.36 6.02 1.93
N CYS A 147 4.28 5.38 2.39
CA CYS A 147 3.88 4.06 1.94
C CYS A 147 3.31 4.09 0.51
N VAL A 148 3.79 3.16 -0.31
CA VAL A 148 3.25 2.92 -1.65
C VAL A 148 1.99 2.04 -1.61
N CYS A 149 1.86 1.18 -0.59
CA CYS A 149 0.69 0.34 -0.36
C CYS A 149 -0.49 1.14 0.21
N SER A 150 -1.68 0.87 -0.32
CA SER A 150 -2.93 1.53 0.08
C SER A 150 -4.06 0.51 0.23
N LEU A 151 -3.76 -0.63 0.87
CA LEU A 151 -4.75 -1.67 1.14
C LEU A 151 -5.85 -1.13 2.06
N ASN A 152 -7.07 -1.07 1.53
CA ASN A 152 -8.26 -0.67 2.25
C ASN A 152 -9.36 -1.69 1.99
N TYR A 153 -9.26 -2.84 2.64
CA TYR A 153 -10.25 -3.90 2.48
C TYR A 153 -11.51 -3.54 3.24
N ARG A 154 -12.63 -3.45 2.53
CA ARG A 154 -13.96 -3.32 3.14
C ARG A 154 -14.73 -4.58 2.78
N LEU A 155 -15.21 -5.31 3.78
CA LEU A 155 -16.18 -6.37 3.54
C LEU A 155 -17.34 -5.77 2.77
N ALA A 156 -17.68 -6.35 1.61
CA ALA A 156 -18.90 -5.99 0.92
C ALA A 156 -20.05 -6.20 1.90
N ARG A 157 -20.75 -5.14 2.28
CA ARG A 157 -21.98 -5.29 3.07
C ARG A 157 -22.97 -5.98 2.15
N ASN A 158 -23.24 -7.26 2.39
CA ASN A 158 -24.47 -7.89 1.90
C ASN A 158 -25.62 -7.28 2.71
N THR A 159 -26.09 -6.10 2.31
CA THR A 159 -27.31 -5.48 2.83
C THR A 159 -28.14 -5.00 1.64
N PRO A 160 -29.39 -5.48 1.46
CA PRO A 160 -30.27 -5.07 0.37
C PRO A 160 -30.74 -3.61 0.40
N ASP A 161 -30.37 -2.81 1.40
CA ASP A 161 -30.81 -1.42 1.51
C ASP A 161 -29.64 -0.50 1.86
N ALA A 162 -29.13 0.18 0.84
CA ALA A 162 -28.38 1.42 1.00
C ALA A 162 -28.71 2.37 -0.16
N GLN A 163 -30.00 2.68 -0.31
CA GLN A 163 -30.36 4.06 -0.67
C GLN A 163 -30.19 4.89 0.59
N VAL A 164 -29.30 5.89 0.59
CA VAL A 164 -29.52 7.23 1.17
C VAL A 164 -28.43 8.15 0.62
N ILE A 165 -28.85 9.03 -0.28
CA ILE A 165 -28.41 10.42 -0.62
C ILE A 165 -26.90 10.66 -0.77
#